data_AF-A0A176RYN1-F1
#
_entry.id   AF-A0A176RYN1-F1
#
_cell.length_a   1.000
_cell.length_b   1.000
_cell.length_c   1.000
_cell.angle_alpha   90.00
_cell.angle_beta   90.00
_cell.angle_gamma   90.00
#
_symmetry.space_group_name_H-M   'P 1'
#
loop_
_entity.id
_entity.type
_entity.pdbx_description
1 polymer ?
#
loop_
_entity_poly.entity_id
_entity_poly.type
_entity_poly.pdbx_seq_one_letter_code
_entity_poly.pdbx_strand_id
1 'polypeptide(L)'
;MEIKCILVGIAGVIVGAVAQYVFLIHLWPNRHKTYTWIFAFRNHKKLGEPCETDLVLDRDGYSLGYSFERKCALWASYVISKGSIGIDVDRSNDFDPDPDIPEEYRVQPDDFRNTGYDKGHQAPSAAIDFSRKSNDQTFLMSNIVLQNPKLNRQA
;
A
#
# COMPACT_ATOMS: atom_id res chain seq x y z
N MET A 1 29.95 -32.71 -32.10
CA MET A 1 28.94 -31.63 -32.13
C MET A 1 29.56 -30.47 -32.89
N GLU A 2 29.05 -30.15 -34.08
CA GLU A 2 29.69 -29.17 -34.97
C GLU A 2 29.61 -27.75 -34.38
N ILE A 3 30.70 -26.98 -34.48
CA ILE A 3 30.81 -25.58 -34.03
C ILE A 3 29.65 -24.72 -34.57
N LYS A 4 29.14 -25.04 -35.77
CA LYS A 4 27.98 -24.37 -36.38
C LYS A 4 26.71 -24.50 -35.54
N CYS A 5 26.41 -25.68 -35.01
CA CYS A 5 25.24 -25.89 -34.15
C CYS A 5 25.34 -25.08 -32.86
N ILE A 6 26.54 -24.97 -32.30
CA ILE A 6 26.80 -24.16 -31.09
C ILE A 6 26.58 -22.67 -31.39
N LEU A 7 27.09 -22.16 -32.52
CA LEU A 7 26.92 -20.76 -32.93
C LEU A 7 25.46 -20.40 -33.20
N VAL A 8 24.69 -21.27 -33.86
CA VAL A 8 23.24 -21.05 -34.07
C VAL A 8 22.49 -21.03 -32.74
N GLY A 9 22.84 -21.92 -31.81
CA GLY A 9 22.26 -21.93 -30.46
C GLY A 9 22.53 -20.63 -29.70
N ILE A 10 23.78 -20.15 -29.70
CA ILE A 10 24.17 -18.90 -29.04
C ILE A 10 23.45 -17.70 -29.67
N ALA A 11 23.41 -17.62 -31.00
CA ALA A 11 22.73 -16.54 -31.72
C ALA A 11 21.22 -16.51 -31.38
N GLY A 12 20.58 -17.68 -31.31
CA GLY A 12 19.17 -17.80 -30.92
C GLY A 12 18.90 -17.27 -29.51
N VAL A 13 19.76 -17.60 -28.53
CA VAL A 13 19.63 -17.10 -27.15
C VAL A 13 19.80 -15.58 -27.09
N ILE A 14 20.78 -15.02 -27.82
CA ILE A 14 21.01 -13.58 -27.87
C ILE A 14 19.79 -12.86 -28.46
N VAL A 15 19.28 -13.33 -29.61
CA VAL A 15 18.10 -12.74 -30.25
C VAL A 15 16.88 -12.82 -29.33
N GLY A 16 16.67 -13.96 -28.67
CA GLY A 16 15.58 -14.12 -27.69
C GLY A 16 15.69 -13.14 -26.52
N ALA A 17 16.87 -13.00 -25.92
CA ALA A 17 17.11 -12.06 -24.83
C ALA A 17 16.90 -10.59 -25.25
N VAL A 18 17.36 -10.21 -26.45
CA VAL A 18 17.15 -8.87 -27.01
C VAL A 18 15.67 -8.62 -27.28
N ALA A 19 14.96 -9.57 -27.89
CA ALA A 19 13.53 -9.45 -28.15
C ALA A 19 12.72 -9.30 -26.84
N GLN A 20 13.04 -10.11 -25.83
CA GLN A 20 12.41 -10.01 -24.51
C GLN A 20 12.72 -8.66 -23.85
N TYR A 21 13.97 -8.17 -23.93
CA TYR A 21 14.36 -6.86 -23.41
C TYR A 21 13.56 -5.73 -24.07
N VAL A 22 13.52 -5.70 -25.42
CA VAL A 22 12.78 -4.68 -26.17
C VAL A 22 11.29 -4.71 -25.81
N PHE A 23 10.71 -5.91 -25.71
CA PHE A 23 9.31 -6.07 -25.31
C PHE A 23 9.04 -5.50 -23.92
N LEU A 24 9.85 -5.86 -22.92
CA LEU A 24 9.63 -5.45 -21.54
C LEU A 24 9.88 -3.95 -21.30
N ILE A 25 10.80 -3.34 -22.05
CA ILE A 25 11.20 -1.94 -21.85
C ILE A 25 10.38 -0.99 -22.72
N HIS A 26 10.09 -1.35 -23.97
CA HIS A 26 9.47 -0.42 -24.92
C HIS A 26 8.00 -0.74 -25.21
N LEU A 27 7.62 -2.03 -25.24
CA LEU A 27 6.26 -2.42 -25.57
C LEU A 27 5.37 -2.61 -24.33
N TRP A 28 5.95 -3.04 -23.21
CA TRP A 28 5.22 -3.26 -21.95
C TRP A 28 5.96 -2.74 -20.70
N PRO A 29 6.35 -1.45 -20.67
CA PRO A 29 7.07 -0.86 -19.53
C PRO A 29 6.30 -0.93 -18.21
N ASN A 30 4.97 -0.78 -18.26
CA ASN A 30 4.10 -0.67 -17.08
C ASN A 30 3.38 -1.98 -16.70
N ARG A 31 3.98 -3.14 -16.97
CA ARG A 31 3.34 -4.45 -16.71
C ARG A 31 2.93 -4.70 -15.27
N HIS A 32 3.63 -4.10 -14.32
CA HIS A 32 3.24 -4.18 -12.91
C HIS A 32 1.85 -3.60 -12.64
N LYS A 33 1.36 -2.68 -13.48
CA LYS A 33 0.00 -2.14 -13.41
C LYS A 33 -1.09 -3.15 -13.84
N THR A 34 -0.76 -4.21 -14.56
CA THR A 34 -1.79 -5.15 -15.09
C THR A 34 -2.14 -6.28 -14.11
N TYR A 35 -1.39 -6.42 -13.01
CA TYR A 35 -1.62 -7.46 -12.02
C TYR A 35 -1.67 -6.91 -10.58
N THR A 36 -1.97 -5.62 -10.40
CA THR A 36 -1.96 -4.97 -9.08
C THR A 36 -2.91 -5.61 -8.07
N TRP A 37 -4.00 -6.19 -8.55
CA TRP A 37 -4.99 -6.90 -7.73
C TRP A 37 -4.38 -7.99 -6.85
N ILE A 38 -3.25 -8.60 -7.25
CA ILE A 38 -2.58 -9.63 -6.44
C ILE A 38 -2.10 -9.08 -5.09
N PHE A 39 -1.85 -7.77 -4.99
CA PHE A 39 -1.35 -7.15 -3.78
C PHE A 39 -2.41 -7.08 -2.67
N ALA A 40 -3.69 -7.09 -3.03
CA ALA A 40 -4.80 -7.16 -2.08
C ALA A 40 -4.87 -8.51 -1.33
N PHE A 41 -4.24 -9.56 -1.85
CA PHE A 41 -4.21 -10.89 -1.23
C PHE A 41 -3.02 -11.10 -0.28
N ARG A 42 -2.25 -10.05 0.00
CA ARG A 42 -1.11 -10.16 0.92
C ARG A 42 -1.60 -10.34 2.35
N ASN A 43 -0.96 -11.25 3.06
CA ASN A 43 -1.14 -11.36 4.50
C ASN A 43 -0.26 -10.32 5.21
N HIS A 44 -0.86 -9.16 5.53
CA HIS A 44 -0.17 -8.08 6.26
C HIS A 44 0.09 -8.42 7.74
N LYS A 45 -0.55 -9.47 8.26
CA LYS A 45 -0.33 -9.99 9.63
C LYS A 45 0.57 -11.22 9.66
N LYS A 46 1.38 -11.47 8.62
CA LYS A 46 2.28 -12.64 8.55
C LYS A 46 3.24 -12.74 9.75
N LEU A 47 3.66 -11.60 10.31
CA LEU A 47 4.55 -11.54 11.47
C LEU A 47 3.80 -11.57 12.83
N GLY A 48 2.48 -11.74 12.80
CA GLY A 48 1.63 -11.67 13.98
C GLY A 48 1.14 -10.25 14.29
N GLU A 49 0.45 -10.14 15.42
CA GLU A 49 -0.07 -8.89 15.97
C GLU A 49 0.88 -8.42 17.10
N PRO A 50 1.47 -7.21 17.01
CA PRO A 50 2.48 -6.76 17.97
C PRO A 50 1.98 -6.62 19.42
N CYS A 51 0.70 -6.33 19.60
CA CYS A 51 0.04 -6.24 20.90
C CYS A 51 -1.47 -6.50 20.75
N GLU A 52 -2.13 -6.80 21.88
CA GLU A 52 -3.59 -6.94 21.93
C GLU A 52 -4.29 -5.60 21.63
N THR A 53 -5.38 -5.68 20.87
CA THR A 53 -6.20 -4.54 20.47
C THR A 53 -7.67 -4.90 20.51
N ASP A 54 -8.56 -3.92 20.66
CA ASP A 54 -10.00 -4.15 20.76
C ASP A 54 -10.61 -4.63 19.42
N LEU A 55 -10.04 -4.16 18.31
CA LEU A 55 -10.50 -4.52 16.97
C LEU A 55 -9.33 -4.59 15.99
N VAL A 56 -9.24 -5.68 15.24
CA VAL A 56 -8.29 -5.83 14.13
C VAL A 56 -9.03 -5.60 12.82
N LEU A 57 -8.54 -4.65 12.02
CA LEU A 57 -9.12 -4.29 10.72
C LEU A 57 -8.16 -4.68 9.61
N ASP A 58 -8.68 -5.46 8.65
CA ASP A 58 -7.96 -5.88 7.46
C ASP A 58 -8.44 -5.09 6.24
N ARG A 59 -7.51 -4.37 5.61
CA ARG A 59 -7.70 -3.59 4.39
C ARG A 59 -6.91 -4.22 3.25
N ASP A 60 -7.17 -3.81 2.01
CA ASP A 60 -6.51 -4.40 0.84
C ASP A 60 -4.98 -4.17 0.91
N GLY A 61 -4.57 -3.00 1.39
CA GLY A 61 -3.15 -2.60 1.43
C GLY A 61 -2.43 -2.77 2.76
N TYR A 62 -3.17 -2.99 3.86
CA TYR A 62 -2.61 -2.98 5.20
C TYR A 62 -3.57 -3.65 6.21
N SER A 63 -3.06 -4.00 7.38
CA SER A 63 -3.86 -4.35 8.54
C SER A 63 -3.52 -3.39 9.68
N LEU A 64 -4.46 -3.13 10.57
CA LEU A 64 -4.22 -2.34 11.78
C LEU A 64 -4.95 -2.94 12.98
N GLY A 65 -4.43 -2.71 14.17
CA GLY A 65 -5.12 -3.00 15.43
C GLY A 65 -5.53 -1.70 16.10
N TYR A 66 -6.82 -1.55 16.35
CA TYR A 66 -7.45 -0.33 16.84
C TYR A 66 -7.77 -0.43 18.34
N SER A 67 -7.53 0.67 19.07
CA SER A 67 -7.92 0.80 20.48
C SER A 67 -9.16 1.68 20.61
N PHE A 68 -10.19 1.16 21.27
CA PHE A 68 -11.42 1.89 21.60
C PHE A 68 -11.17 2.98 22.64
N GLU A 69 -10.30 2.72 23.61
CA GLU A 69 -9.92 3.70 24.64
C GLU A 69 -9.16 4.88 24.03
N ARG A 70 -8.16 4.60 23.18
CA ARG A 70 -7.30 5.65 22.59
C ARG A 70 -7.86 6.24 21.30
N LYS A 71 -8.88 5.62 20.74
CA LYS A 71 -9.50 5.97 19.46
C LYS A 71 -8.48 6.08 18.31
N CYS A 72 -7.48 5.21 18.29
CA CYS A 72 -6.45 5.18 17.26
C CYS A 72 -5.87 3.78 17.06
N ALA A 73 -5.16 3.58 15.95
CA ALA A 73 -4.36 2.37 15.74
C ALA A 73 -3.21 2.30 16.76
N LEU A 74 -3.08 1.17 17.45
CA LEU A 74 -1.89 0.83 18.25
C LEU A 74 -0.75 0.29 17.39
N TRP A 75 -1.10 -0.35 16.28
CA TRP A 75 -0.17 -0.81 15.27
C TRP A 75 -0.81 -0.77 13.89
N ALA A 76 0.01 -0.59 12.87
CA ALA A 76 -0.35 -0.79 11.47
C ALA A 76 0.77 -1.60 10.79
N SER A 77 0.38 -2.52 9.91
CA SER A 77 1.30 -3.39 9.18
C SER A 77 0.92 -3.40 7.71
N TYR A 78 1.92 -3.26 6.84
CA TYR A 78 1.73 -3.28 5.39
C TYR A 78 3.00 -3.80 4.71
N VAL A 79 2.83 -4.36 3.51
CA VAL A 79 3.92 -4.95 2.74
C VAL A 79 4.21 -4.10 1.51
N ILE A 80 5.42 -3.54 1.45
CA ILE A 80 5.93 -2.81 0.29
C ILE A 80 6.78 -3.75 -0.57
N SER A 81 6.61 -3.64 -1.89
CA SER A 81 7.46 -4.29 -2.89
C SER A 81 7.66 -3.35 -4.07
N LYS A 82 8.73 -3.55 -4.84
CA LYS A 82 8.99 -2.76 -6.06
C LYS A 82 7.80 -2.73 -7.04
N GLY A 83 7.00 -3.79 -7.10
CA GLY A 83 5.85 -3.88 -8.01
C GLY A 83 4.56 -3.25 -7.48
N SER A 84 4.47 -2.96 -6.18
CA SER A 84 3.23 -2.49 -5.53
C SER A 84 3.23 -0.99 -5.23
N ILE A 85 4.23 -0.27 -5.72
CA ILE A 85 4.40 1.18 -5.57
C ILE A 85 4.67 1.80 -6.94
N GLY A 86 4.34 3.07 -7.12
CA GLY A 86 4.54 3.78 -8.40
C GLY A 86 3.47 3.43 -9.44
N ILE A 87 2.34 2.89 -8.98
CA ILE A 87 1.13 2.76 -9.80
C ILE A 87 0.51 4.14 -10.01
N ASP A 88 0.73 5.05 -9.04
CA ASP A 88 0.41 6.48 -9.09
C ASP A 88 -1.10 6.71 -9.17
N VAL A 89 -1.85 6.03 -8.30
CA VAL A 89 -3.24 6.38 -8.04
C VAL A 89 -3.27 7.67 -7.22
N ASP A 90 -3.99 8.67 -7.74
CA ASP A 90 -4.16 9.95 -7.07
C ASP A 90 -4.74 9.78 -5.67
N ARG A 91 -4.14 10.51 -4.72
CA ARG A 91 -4.62 10.62 -3.34
C ARG A 91 -6.00 11.26 -3.32
N SER A 92 -6.99 10.61 -2.72
CA SER A 92 -8.33 11.19 -2.55
C SER A 92 -8.30 12.42 -1.64
N ASN A 93 -7.59 12.35 -0.51
CA ASN A 93 -7.69 13.30 0.60
C ASN A 93 -9.10 13.38 1.22
N ASP A 94 -9.93 12.37 0.95
CA ASP A 94 -11.27 12.22 1.49
C ASP A 94 -11.17 11.42 2.78
N PHE A 95 -11.01 12.12 3.90
CA PHE A 95 -10.96 11.51 5.22
C PHE A 95 -12.36 11.16 5.68
N ASP A 96 -12.61 9.87 5.92
CA ASP A 96 -13.92 9.35 6.29
C ASP A 96 -13.89 8.53 7.58
N PRO A 97 -14.94 8.59 8.40
CA PRO A 97 -15.05 7.77 9.60
C PRO A 97 -15.11 6.28 9.20
N ASP A 98 -14.45 5.42 9.96
CA ASP A 98 -14.38 3.99 9.63
C ASP A 98 -15.70 3.27 9.99
N PRO A 99 -16.48 2.78 9.00
CA PRO A 99 -17.79 2.20 9.25
C PRO A 99 -17.74 0.89 10.04
N ASP A 100 -16.60 0.18 10.04
CA ASP A 100 -16.44 -1.10 10.73
C ASP A 100 -16.18 -0.93 12.24
N ILE A 101 -15.96 0.30 12.69
CA ILE A 101 -15.81 0.64 14.11
C ILE A 101 -17.18 1.02 14.68
N PRO A 102 -17.60 0.50 15.86
CA PRO A 102 -18.82 0.93 16.53
C PRO A 102 -18.85 2.45 16.75
N GLU A 103 -20.02 3.06 16.61
CA GLU A 103 -20.18 4.53 16.59
C GLU A 103 -19.59 5.23 17.83
N GLU A 104 -19.73 4.62 19.01
CA GLU A 104 -19.19 5.16 20.27
C GLU A 104 -17.66 5.30 20.30
N TYR A 105 -16.96 4.44 19.56
CA TYR A 105 -15.50 4.40 19.47
C TYR A 105 -14.95 5.02 18.19
N ARG A 106 -15.82 5.34 17.24
CA ARG A 106 -15.44 5.87 15.92
C ARG A 106 -14.96 7.32 16.02
N VAL A 107 -13.88 7.64 15.32
CA VAL A 107 -13.36 9.01 15.18
C VAL A 107 -13.97 9.65 13.95
N GLN A 108 -14.43 10.89 14.11
CA GLN A 108 -14.89 11.72 13.01
C GLN A 108 -13.74 12.58 12.48
N PRO A 109 -13.67 12.83 11.16
CA PRO A 109 -12.68 13.72 10.57
C PRO A 109 -12.66 15.12 11.19
N ASP A 110 -13.80 15.60 11.68
CA ASP A 110 -13.94 16.91 12.32
C ASP A 110 -13.38 16.97 13.75
N ASP A 111 -13.19 15.82 14.42
CA ASP A 111 -12.56 15.77 15.75
C ASP A 111 -11.11 16.29 15.71
N PHE A 112 -10.48 16.23 14.54
CA PHE A 112 -9.08 16.64 14.35
C PHE A 112 -8.97 18.09 13.88
N ARG A 113 -10.10 18.76 13.61
CA ARG A 113 -10.14 20.13 13.11
C ARG A 113 -9.71 21.11 14.21
N ASN A 114 -8.92 22.12 13.83
CA ASN A 114 -8.46 23.20 14.72
C ASN A 114 -7.66 22.74 15.96
N THR A 115 -7.12 21.52 15.96
CA THR A 115 -6.30 21.00 17.07
C THR A 115 -4.85 21.51 17.02
N GLY A 116 -4.41 22.05 15.88
CA GLY A 116 -3.01 22.37 15.62
C GLY A 116 -2.16 21.17 15.13
N TYR A 117 -2.77 20.00 14.99
CA TYR A 117 -2.14 18.78 14.48
C TYR A 117 -2.71 18.39 13.12
N ASP A 118 -1.92 17.62 12.35
CA ASP A 118 -2.36 17.05 11.07
C ASP A 118 -3.02 15.68 11.27
N LYS A 119 -3.83 15.28 10.27
CA LYS A 119 -4.31 13.90 10.07
C LYS A 119 -3.19 13.02 9.50
N GLY A 120 -2.36 12.48 10.38
CA GLY A 120 -1.19 11.66 10.05
C GLY A 120 -1.55 10.21 9.77
N HIS A 121 -1.10 9.66 8.64
CA HIS A 121 -1.36 8.27 8.26
C HIS A 121 -0.42 7.30 8.99
N GLN A 122 -0.92 6.16 9.44
CA GLN A 122 -0.07 5.05 9.91
C GLN A 122 0.39 4.15 8.75
N ALA A 123 -0.56 3.76 7.89
CA ALA A 123 -0.29 3.15 6.59
C ALA A 123 -0.38 4.24 5.51
N PRO A 124 0.74 4.67 4.89
CA PRO A 124 0.77 5.87 4.06
C PRO A 124 0.15 5.61 2.68
N SER A 125 -0.68 6.55 2.22
CA SER A 125 -1.35 6.53 0.91
C SER A 125 -0.36 6.28 -0.25
N ALA A 126 0.82 6.91 -0.22
CA ALA A 126 1.85 6.74 -1.27
C ALA A 126 2.46 5.32 -1.35
N ALA A 127 2.38 4.52 -0.27
CA ALA A 127 2.83 3.12 -0.28
C ALA A 127 1.72 2.16 -0.71
N ILE A 128 0.46 2.62 -0.71
CA ILE A 128 -0.75 1.84 -0.96
C ILE A 128 -1.48 2.50 -2.13
N ASP A 129 -0.84 2.52 -3.29
CA ASP A 129 -1.31 3.19 -4.50
C ASP A 129 -1.71 2.19 -5.60
N PHE A 130 -1.76 0.90 -5.31
CA PHE A 130 -1.93 -0.14 -6.34
C PHE A 130 -3.36 -0.29 -6.87
N SER A 131 -4.34 0.28 -6.17
CA SER A 131 -5.72 0.43 -6.63
C SER A 131 -6.37 1.64 -5.96
N ARG A 132 -7.42 2.20 -6.59
CA ARG A 132 -8.22 3.27 -5.98
C ARG A 132 -8.79 2.86 -4.62
N LYS A 133 -9.43 1.70 -4.56
CA LYS A 133 -10.00 1.14 -3.33
C LYS A 133 -8.97 1.03 -2.20
N SER A 134 -7.78 0.47 -2.47
CA SER A 134 -6.75 0.33 -1.46
C SER A 134 -6.22 1.69 -0.97
N ASN A 135 -6.13 2.67 -1.86
CA ASN A 135 -5.68 4.02 -1.52
C ASN A 135 -6.73 4.76 -0.68
N ASP A 136 -7.99 4.72 -1.10
CA ASP A 136 -9.12 5.34 -0.38
C ASP A 136 -9.22 4.77 1.05
N GLN A 137 -9.00 3.47 1.23
CA GLN A 137 -8.96 2.84 2.56
C GLN A 137 -7.92 3.49 3.48
N THR A 138 -6.80 4.02 2.97
CA THR A 138 -5.79 4.69 3.82
C THR A 138 -6.28 5.99 4.45
N PHE A 139 -7.37 6.57 3.95
CA PHE A 139 -7.97 7.78 4.49
C PHE A 139 -9.08 7.52 5.52
N LEU A 140 -9.41 6.25 5.81
CA LEU A 140 -10.28 5.90 6.92
C LEU A 140 -9.66 6.36 8.23
N MET A 141 -10.45 7.01 9.09
CA MET A 141 -9.96 7.61 10.34
C MET A 141 -9.35 6.58 11.31
N SER A 142 -9.62 5.29 11.15
CA SER A 142 -8.94 4.20 11.89
C SER A 142 -7.42 4.15 11.64
N ASN A 143 -6.97 4.62 10.47
CA ASN A 143 -5.57 4.70 10.06
C ASN A 143 -4.92 6.07 10.35
N ILE A 144 -5.68 6.99 10.97
CA ILE A 144 -5.29 8.38 11.11
C ILE A 144 -5.07 8.73 12.58
N VAL A 145 -3.97 9.41 12.87
CA VAL A 145 -3.65 9.93 14.21
C VAL A 145 -3.31 11.41 14.15
N LEU A 146 -3.50 12.14 15.25
CA LEU A 146 -3.00 13.51 15.37
C LEU A 146 -1.47 13.47 15.33
N GLN A 147 -0.88 14.07 14.31
CA GLN A 147 0.58 14.09 14.12
C GLN A 147 1.09 15.52 14.04
N ASN A 148 2.25 15.78 14.65
CA ASN A 148 2.87 17.10 14.60
C ASN A 148 3.10 17.49 13.12
N PRO A 149 2.73 18.70 12.67
CA PRO A 149 2.82 19.09 11.26
C PRO A 149 4.24 18.98 10.68
N LYS A 150 5.27 19.26 11.48
CA LYS A 150 6.67 19.12 11.02
C LYS A 150 7.00 17.66 10.72
N LEU A 151 6.55 16.75 11.58
CA LEU A 151 6.79 15.31 11.41
C LEU A 151 5.97 14.74 10.24
N ASN A 152 4.70 15.13 10.10
CA ASN A 152 3.83 14.60 9.06
C ASN A 152 4.22 15.04 7.64
N ARG A 153 4.76 16.27 7.49
CA ARG A 153 4.98 16.88 6.18
C ARG A 153 6.43 16.79 5.67
N GLN A 154 7.39 16.55 6.56
CA GLN A 154 8.83 16.68 6.25
C GLN A 154 9.65 15.42 6.57
N ALA A 155 9.02 14.35 7.06
CA ALA A 155 9.68 13.07 7.32
C ALA A 155 9.94 12.27 6.04
#